data_AF-A0AA95MQ27-F1
#
_entry.id   AF-A0AA95MQ27-F1
#
_cell.length_a   1.000
_cell.length_b   1.000
_cell.length_c   1.000
_cell.angle_alpha   90.00
_cell.angle_beta   90.00
_cell.angle_gamma   90.00
#
_symmetry.space_group_name_H-M   'P 1'
#
loop_
_entity.id
_entity.type
_entity.pdbx_description
1 polymer ?
#
loop_
_entity_poly.entity_id
_entity_poly.type
_entity_poly.pdbx_seq_one_letter_code
_entity_poly.pdbx_strand_id
1 'polypeptide(L)'
;MEQNKPSGANYLSYPLPVFLSRLPVLEYYNPFPDIPIAEQAINEFNSLISSFGREMNVKVADIYSVFKGKEKDLLSRGGIHPNSEGYYQMALALSRLGYSPLDEKPLLK
;
A
#
# COMPACT_ATOMS: atom_id res chain seq x y z
N MET A 1 11.86 39.86 37.28
CA MET A 1 11.35 40.15 35.93
C MET A 1 11.31 38.83 35.18
N GLU A 2 10.11 38.31 35.08
CA GLU A 2 9.75 37.06 34.43
C GLU A 2 9.58 37.31 32.93
N GLN A 3 9.64 36.24 32.13
CA GLN A 3 9.29 36.13 30.71
C GLN A 3 10.42 36.25 29.67
N ASN A 4 11.19 35.16 29.53
CA ASN A 4 11.57 34.67 28.21
C ASN A 4 10.72 33.41 27.93
N LYS A 5 9.45 33.63 27.60
CA LYS A 5 8.55 32.59 27.08
C LYS A 5 8.75 32.58 25.56
N PRO A 6 9.22 31.50 24.93
CA PRO A 6 9.31 31.48 23.47
C PRO A 6 7.92 31.75 22.89
N SER A 7 7.84 32.79 22.06
CA SER A 7 6.64 33.20 21.35
C SER A 7 6.07 32.02 20.58
N GLY A 8 4.76 31.85 20.67
CA GLY A 8 4.01 30.69 20.18
C GLY A 8 4.54 30.15 18.86
N ALA A 9 4.94 28.88 18.88
CA ALA A 9 5.06 28.08 17.68
C ALA A 9 3.68 28.07 17.01
N ASN A 10 3.55 28.83 15.93
CA ASN A 10 2.34 28.94 15.15
C ASN A 10 2.20 27.63 14.34
N TYR A 11 1.50 26.65 14.91
CA TYR A 11 1.28 25.33 14.28
C TYR A 11 0.51 25.40 12.96
N LEU A 12 0.02 26.59 12.57
CA LEU A 12 -0.60 26.88 11.28
C LEU A 12 0.40 27.04 10.12
N SER A 13 1.71 26.83 10.36
CA SER A 13 2.77 26.98 9.36
C SER A 13 3.34 25.67 8.81
N TYR A 14 2.75 24.51 9.14
CA TYR A 14 3.04 23.27 8.42
C TYR A 14 2.12 23.18 7.19
N PRO A 15 2.58 23.49 5.97
CA PRO A 15 1.75 23.35 4.80
C PRO A 15 1.72 21.88 4.41
N LEU A 16 0.53 21.27 4.38
CA LEU A 16 0.19 20.28 3.37
C LEU A 16 0.98 18.92 3.28
N PRO A 17 1.67 18.33 4.28
CA PRO A 17 2.42 17.09 3.99
C PRO A 17 1.52 15.85 3.90
N VAL A 18 0.39 15.83 4.61
CA VAL A 18 -0.50 14.67 4.67
C VAL A 18 -1.32 14.50 3.40
N PHE A 19 -1.57 15.58 2.65
CA PHE A 19 -2.28 15.50 1.37
C PHE A 19 -1.41 14.97 0.22
N LEU A 20 -0.08 14.97 0.38
CA LEU A 20 0.87 14.49 -0.64
C LEU A 20 1.22 13.00 -0.47
N SER A 21 1.11 12.45 0.74
CA SER A 21 1.33 11.02 0.96
C SER A 21 0.26 10.18 0.27
N ARG A 22 0.67 9.39 -0.73
CA ARG A 22 -0.22 8.42 -1.38
C ARG A 22 -0.39 7.20 -0.48
N LEU A 23 -1.62 6.93 -0.05
CA LEU A 23 -1.93 5.75 0.75
C LEU A 23 -1.74 4.49 -0.10
N PRO A 24 -0.92 3.51 0.32
CA PRO A 24 -0.82 2.24 -0.37
C PRO A 24 -2.07 1.39 -0.10
N VAL A 25 -2.62 0.82 -1.17
CA VAL A 25 -3.73 -0.13 -1.13
C VAL A 25 -3.28 -1.42 -1.81
N LEU A 26 -3.69 -2.55 -1.27
CA LEU A 26 -3.33 -3.87 -1.77
C LEU A 26 -4.51 -4.47 -2.51
N GLU A 27 -4.27 -5.01 -3.70
CA GLU A 27 -5.21 -5.94 -4.32
C GLU A 27 -5.24 -7.28 -3.59
N TYR A 28 -6.26 -8.08 -3.87
CA TYR A 28 -6.40 -9.43 -3.34
C TYR A 28 -5.76 -10.44 -4.28
N TYR A 29 -5.02 -11.40 -3.72
CA TYR A 29 -4.66 -12.63 -4.42
C TYR A 29 -5.81 -13.65 -4.34
N ASN A 30 -5.80 -14.63 -5.24
CA ASN A 30 -6.75 -15.74 -5.21
C ASN A 30 -6.09 -17.00 -4.60
N PRO A 31 -6.46 -17.44 -3.39
CA PRO A 31 -5.96 -18.70 -2.82
C PRO A 31 -6.58 -19.95 -3.47
N PHE A 32 -7.64 -19.79 -4.27
CA PHE A 32 -8.39 -20.88 -4.90
C PHE A 32 -8.41 -20.73 -6.43
N PRO A 33 -7.26 -20.87 -7.12
CA PRO A 33 -7.18 -20.65 -8.57
C PRO A 33 -8.05 -21.63 -9.38
N ASP A 34 -8.33 -22.81 -8.83
CA ASP A 34 -9.14 -23.84 -9.50
C ASP A 34 -10.66 -23.64 -9.32
N ILE A 35 -11.08 -22.59 -8.61
CA ILE A 35 -12.50 -22.25 -8.40
C ILE A 35 -12.84 -21.02 -9.26
N PRO A 36 -13.50 -21.18 -10.43
CA PRO A 36 -13.70 -20.08 -11.37
C PRO A 36 -14.46 -18.88 -10.78
N ILE A 37 -15.45 -19.12 -9.91
CA ILE A 37 -16.20 -18.04 -9.27
C ILE A 37 -15.33 -17.23 -8.30
N ALA A 38 -14.31 -17.84 -7.68
CA ALA A 38 -13.36 -17.14 -6.84
C ALA A 38 -12.45 -16.23 -7.69
N GLU A 39 -11.95 -16.73 -8.83
CA GLU A 39 -11.17 -15.91 -9.76
C GLU A 39 -11.99 -14.72 -10.29
N GLN A 40 -13.25 -14.95 -10.67
CA GLN A 40 -14.14 -13.88 -11.12
C GLN A 40 -14.34 -12.82 -10.05
N ALA A 41 -14.73 -13.22 -8.84
CA ALA A 41 -14.99 -12.29 -7.74
C ALA A 41 -13.74 -11.46 -7.36
N ILE A 42 -12.56 -12.10 -7.33
CA ILE A 42 -11.28 -11.42 -7.07
C ILE A 42 -10.97 -10.40 -8.17
N ASN A 43 -11.13 -10.77 -9.44
CA ASN A 43 -10.86 -9.87 -10.57
C ASN A 43 -11.80 -8.66 -10.59
N GLU A 44 -13.10 -8.88 -10.32
CA GLU A 44 -14.09 -7.80 -10.21
C GLU A 44 -13.74 -6.84 -9.06
N PHE A 45 -13.38 -7.39 -7.90
CA PHE A 45 -13.03 -6.57 -6.73
C PHE A 45 -11.71 -5.81 -6.92
N ASN A 46 -10.68 -6.45 -7.49
CA ASN A 46 -9.42 -5.79 -7.81
C ASN A 46 -9.61 -4.69 -8.86
N SER A 47 -10.50 -4.88 -9.83
CA SER A 47 -10.84 -3.84 -10.81
C SER A 47 -11.42 -2.58 -10.14
N LEU A 48 -12.23 -2.74 -9.09
CA LEU A 48 -12.74 -1.65 -8.28
C LEU A 48 -11.62 -0.99 -7.44
N ILE A 49 -10.75 -1.78 -6.80
CA ILE A 49 -9.60 -1.23 -6.06
C ILE A 49 -8.71 -0.40 -6.99
N SER A 50 -8.41 -0.94 -8.16
CA SER A 50 -7.60 -0.30 -9.19
C SER A 50 -8.24 0.99 -9.73
N SER A 51 -9.57 1.16 -9.67
CA SER A 51 -10.21 2.42 -10.06
C SER A 51 -9.89 3.56 -9.09
N PHE A 52 -9.75 3.27 -7.79
CA PHE A 52 -9.31 4.27 -6.82
C PHE A 52 -7.91 4.80 -7.10
N GLY A 53 -7.00 3.99 -7.64
CA GLY A 53 -5.67 4.45 -8.06
C GLY A 53 -5.69 5.53 -9.15
N ARG A 54 -6.78 5.61 -9.94
CA ARG A 54 -6.96 6.65 -10.97
C ARG A 54 -7.68 7.88 -10.44
N GLU A 55 -8.63 7.68 -9.53
CA GLU A 55 -9.57 8.72 -9.07
C GLU A 55 -9.14 9.40 -7.77
N MET A 56 -8.29 8.74 -6.97
CA MET A 56 -7.88 9.16 -5.64
C MET A 56 -6.35 9.23 -5.54
N ASN A 57 -5.84 9.92 -4.52
CA ASN A 57 -4.40 9.98 -4.24
C ASN A 57 -3.90 8.69 -3.53
N VAL A 58 -4.10 7.53 -4.15
CA VAL A 58 -3.67 6.21 -3.64
C VAL A 58 -2.71 5.53 -4.63
N LYS A 59 -1.86 4.62 -4.14
CA LYS A 59 -1.06 3.73 -4.99
C LYS A 59 -1.53 2.30 -4.75
N VAL A 60 -1.88 1.59 -5.81
CA VAL A 60 -2.38 0.22 -5.73
C VAL A 60 -1.23 -0.74 -6.02
N ALA A 61 -0.96 -1.68 -5.10
CA ALA A 61 -0.04 -2.78 -5.31
C ALA A 61 -0.78 -3.97 -5.94
N ASP A 62 -0.31 -4.40 -7.11
CA ASP A 62 -0.77 -5.61 -7.79
C ASP A 62 -0.23 -6.85 -7.07
N ILE A 63 -0.95 -7.27 -6.03
CA ILE A 63 -0.65 -8.49 -5.27
C ILE A 63 -1.21 -9.72 -5.98
N TYR A 64 -2.25 -9.57 -6.79
CA TYR A 64 -2.82 -10.66 -7.54
C TYR A 64 -1.77 -11.33 -8.44
N SER A 65 -1.05 -10.54 -9.24
CA SER A 65 0.02 -11.04 -10.12
C SER A 65 1.23 -11.59 -9.36
N VAL A 66 1.45 -11.16 -8.11
CA VAL A 66 2.52 -11.71 -7.26
C VAL A 66 2.24 -13.18 -6.95
N PHE A 67 0.98 -13.53 -6.68
CA PHE A 67 0.58 -14.87 -6.27
C PHE A 67 0.16 -15.77 -7.44
N LYS A 68 -0.36 -15.20 -8.55
CA LYS A 68 -0.91 -15.99 -9.66
C LYS A 68 0.11 -17.00 -10.20
N GLY A 69 -0.23 -18.28 -10.11
CA GLY A 69 0.61 -19.40 -10.55
C GLY A 69 1.75 -19.77 -9.60
N LYS A 70 1.87 -19.11 -8.45
CA LYS A 70 2.89 -19.34 -7.40
C LYS A 70 2.26 -19.66 -6.05
N GLU A 71 0.98 -19.98 -6.02
CA GLU A 71 0.20 -20.18 -4.79
C GLU A 71 0.80 -21.27 -3.92
N LYS A 72 1.30 -22.36 -4.52
CA LYS A 72 1.95 -23.47 -3.81
C LYS A 72 3.23 -23.05 -3.09
N ASP A 73 3.95 -22.06 -3.62
CA ASP A 73 5.22 -21.60 -3.08
C ASP A 73 5.05 -20.44 -2.10
N LEU A 74 3.99 -19.64 -2.26
CA LEU A 74 3.77 -18.41 -1.51
C LEU A 74 2.70 -18.52 -0.42
N LEU A 75 1.88 -19.57 -0.43
CA LEU A 75 0.89 -19.84 0.62
C LEU A 75 1.45 -20.82 1.67
N SER A 76 0.95 -20.67 2.89
CA SER A 76 1.22 -21.58 4.00
C SER A 76 0.50 -22.92 3.79
N ARG A 77 0.75 -23.89 4.67
CA ARG A 77 0.12 -25.22 4.61
C ARG A 77 -1.42 -25.19 4.59
N GLY A 78 -2.04 -24.12 5.11
CA GLY A 78 -3.49 -23.93 5.07
C GLY A 78 -4.04 -23.52 3.70
N GLY A 79 -3.18 -23.20 2.73
CA GLY A 79 -3.56 -22.85 1.36
C GLY A 79 -4.34 -21.52 1.23
N ILE A 80 -4.45 -20.74 2.30
CA ILE A 80 -5.21 -19.48 2.32
C ILE A 80 -4.30 -18.30 2.65
N HIS A 81 -3.52 -18.41 3.73
CA HIS A 81 -2.67 -17.32 4.18
C HIS A 81 -1.27 -17.40 3.55
N PRO A 82 -0.62 -16.26 3.25
CA PRO A 82 0.75 -16.25 2.78
C PRO A 82 1.69 -16.90 3.79
N ASN A 83 2.75 -17.53 3.31
CA ASN A 83 3.89 -17.91 4.14
C ASN A 83 4.91 -16.77 4.22
N SER A 84 6.06 -17.00 4.84
CA SER A 84 7.11 -15.99 4.99
C SER A 84 7.60 -15.42 3.64
N GLU A 85 7.74 -16.25 2.61
CA GLU A 85 8.12 -15.82 1.27
C GLU A 85 6.99 -15.04 0.60
N GLY A 86 5.74 -15.48 0.75
CA GLY A 86 4.57 -14.74 0.28
C GLY A 86 4.49 -13.33 0.88
N TYR A 87 4.66 -13.20 2.20
CA TYR A 87 4.72 -11.90 2.87
C TYR A 87 5.91 -11.06 2.41
N TYR A 88 7.07 -11.68 2.17
CA TYR A 88 8.24 -10.97 1.64
C TYR A 88 7.97 -10.40 0.25
N GLN A 89 7.36 -11.17 -0.65
CA GLN A 89 6.99 -10.69 -1.99
C GLN A 89 5.93 -9.58 -1.94
N MET A 90 4.97 -9.65 -1.02
CA MET A 90 4.02 -8.56 -0.77
C MET A 90 4.74 -7.28 -0.30
N ALA A 91 5.69 -7.40 0.62
CA ALA A 91 6.48 -6.28 1.10
C ALA A 91 7.33 -5.64 -0.03
N LEU A 92 7.90 -6.45 -0.93
CA LEU A 92 8.60 -5.95 -2.11
C LEU A 92 7.64 -5.23 -3.09
N ALA A 93 6.44 -5.76 -3.31
CA ALA A 93 5.44 -5.12 -4.15
C ALA A 93 5.04 -3.74 -3.61
N LEU A 94 4.82 -3.64 -2.30
CA LEU A 94 4.58 -2.36 -1.62
C LEU A 94 5.78 -1.41 -1.71
N SER A 95 6.99 -1.91 -1.47
CA SER A 95 8.22 -1.11 -1.54
C SER A 95 8.42 -0.49 -2.94
N ARG A 96 8.09 -1.22 -4.00
CA ARG A 96 8.14 -0.74 -5.39
C ARG A 96 7.18 0.40 -5.71
N LEU A 97 6.13 0.60 -4.90
CA LEU A 97 5.29 1.78 -5.01
C LEU A 97 6.07 3.07 -4.68
N GLY A 98 7.19 2.97 -3.96
CA GLY A 98 8.03 4.09 -3.53
C GLY A 98 7.46 4.83 -2.34
N TYR A 99 8.30 5.56 -1.61
CA TYR A 99 7.91 6.15 -0.32
C TYR A 99 7.66 7.67 -0.36
N SER A 100 7.75 8.32 -1.52
CA SER A 100 7.44 9.76 -1.64
C SER A 100 6.08 10.12 -1.00
N PRO A 101 6.02 11.22 -0.23
CA PRO A 101 7.09 12.21 -0.04
C PRO A 101 8.11 11.88 1.06
N LEU A 102 8.05 10.72 1.72
CA LEU A 102 8.97 10.37 2.82
C LEU A 102 10.44 10.31 2.39
N ASP A 103 10.71 10.06 1.10
CA ASP A 103 12.06 10.05 0.51
C ASP A 103 12.58 11.44 0.11
N GLU A 104 11.72 12.47 0.16
CA GLU A 104 12.12 13.84 -0.15
C GLU A 104 12.84 14.42 1.07
N LYS A 105 14.15 14.71 0.92
CA LYS A 105 14.87 15.50 1.93
C LYS A 105 14.07 16.78 2.17
N PRO A 106 13.76 17.14 3.43
CA PRO A 106 13.09 18.42 3.69
C PRO A 106 13.94 19.52 3.06
N LEU A 107 13.30 20.38 2.26
CA LEU A 107 13.92 21.59 1.73
C LEU A 107 14.27 22.48 2.92
N LEU A 108 15.48 22.32 3.45
CA LEU A 108 16.07 23.24 4.40
C LEU A 108 16.25 24.57 3.66
N LYS A 109 15.42 25.56 4.01
CA LYS A 109 15.63 26.97 3.68
C LYS A 109 16.46 27.64 4.77
#